data_AF-A0A5N5SLP1-F1
#
_entry.id   AF-A0A5N5SLP1-F1
#
_cell.length_a   1.000
_cell.length_b   1.000
_cell.length_c   1.000
_cell.angle_alpha   90.00
_cell.angle_beta   90.00
_cell.angle_gamma   90.00
#
_symmetry.space_group_name_H-M   'P 1'
#
loop_
_entity.id
_entity.type
_entity.pdbx_description
1 polymer ?
#
loop_
_entity_poly.entity_id
_entity_poly.type
_entity_poly.pdbx_seq_one_letter_code
_entity_poly.pdbx_strand_id
1 'polypeptide(L)'
;MPSLVVFGRRWRIGSDDFVFPGIFEAVVRAAWLILTLVLFYEHIRDSEKIDPDGTSCKKGETLIRIYVIGVLVILSLSFLLSVTLAIHSAKGTIMTTAPRRYVPQILIF
;
A
#
# COMPACT_ATOMS: atom_id res chain seq x y z
N MET A 1 -11.99 -28.80 10.55
CA MET A 1 -11.28 -28.24 9.37
C MET A 1 -9.80 -28.20 9.70
N PRO A 2 -8.90 -28.76 8.86
CA PRO A 2 -7.49 -28.92 9.20
C PRO A 2 -6.81 -27.54 9.22
N SER A 3 -6.03 -27.27 10.27
CA SER A 3 -5.22 -26.06 10.41
C SER A 3 -3.87 -26.26 9.73
N LEU A 4 -3.41 -25.29 8.95
CA LEU A 4 -2.07 -25.29 8.38
C LEU A 4 -1.06 -24.96 9.50
N VAL A 5 -0.03 -25.77 9.68
CA VAL A 5 1.00 -25.49 10.69
C VAL A 5 2.23 -24.93 10.00
N VAL A 6 2.49 -23.64 10.18
CA VAL A 6 3.64 -22.94 9.60
C VAL A 6 4.34 -22.18 10.72
N PHE A 7 5.67 -22.27 10.78
CA PHE A 7 6.49 -21.70 11.87
C PHE A 7 6.09 -22.12 13.29
N GLY A 8 5.61 -23.36 13.46
CA GLY A 8 5.21 -23.90 14.77
C GLY A 8 3.89 -23.35 15.31
N ARG A 9 3.15 -22.54 14.54
CA ARG A 9 1.84 -22.00 14.90
C ARG A 9 0.74 -22.63 14.03
N ARG A 10 -0.42 -22.93 14.63
CA ARG A 10 -1.61 -23.40 13.89
C ARG A 10 -2.33 -22.20 13.29
N TRP A 11 -2.30 -22.11 11.97
CA TRP A 11 -3.04 -21.13 11.17
C TRP A 11 -4.39 -21.73 10.79
N ARG A 12 -5.48 -21.01 11.09
CA ARG A 12 -6.81 -21.42 10.66
C ARG A 12 -7.06 -20.84 9.27
N ILE A 13 -7.14 -21.73 8.28
CA ILE A 13 -7.69 -21.45 6.96
C ILE A 13 -9.06 -20.77 7.15
N GLY A 14 -9.16 -19.53 6.68
CA GLY A 14 -10.36 -18.68 6.76
C GLY A 14 -10.18 -17.35 7.49
N SER A 15 -9.37 -17.26 8.55
CA SER A 15 -9.19 -16.00 9.32
C SER A 15 -7.84 -15.32 9.11
N ASP A 16 -6.80 -16.07 8.75
CA ASP A 16 -5.48 -15.53 8.42
C ASP A 16 -5.29 -15.39 6.89
N ASP A 17 -6.30 -15.75 6.09
CA ASP A 17 -6.22 -15.77 4.63
C ASP A 17 -6.07 -14.37 4.00
N PHE A 18 -6.22 -13.28 4.76
CA PHE A 18 -5.96 -11.92 4.28
C PHE A 18 -4.49 -11.50 4.44
N VAL A 19 -3.68 -12.24 5.20
CA VAL A 19 -2.28 -11.90 5.42
C VAL A 19 -1.47 -12.16 4.16
N PHE A 20 -1.65 -13.31 3.51
CA PHE A 20 -0.94 -13.65 2.27
C PHE A 20 -1.29 -12.73 1.08
N PRO A 21 -2.58 -12.48 0.78
CA PRO A 21 -2.98 -11.47 -0.21
C PRO A 21 -2.51 -10.09 0.18
N GLY A 22 -2.64 -9.67 1.44
CA GLY A 22 -2.22 -8.34 1.89
C GLY A 22 -0.72 -8.09 1.76
N ILE A 23 0.12 -9.08 2.08
CA ILE A 23 1.57 -8.99 1.87
C ILE A 23 1.90 -8.94 0.38
N PHE A 24 1.30 -9.83 -0.44
CA PHE A 24 1.53 -9.85 -1.88
C PHE A 24 1.14 -8.52 -2.54
N GLU A 25 -0.03 -8.00 -2.18
CA GLU A 25 -0.54 -6.71 -2.65
C GLU A 25 0.38 -5.56 -2.24
N ALA A 26 0.90 -5.57 -1.00
CA ALA A 26 1.85 -4.58 -0.52
C ALA A 26 3.18 -4.65 -1.29
N VAL A 27 3.70 -5.83 -1.60
CA VAL A 27 4.93 -6.01 -2.39
C VAL A 27 4.75 -5.47 -3.81
N VAL A 28 3.64 -5.81 -4.46
CA VAL A 28 3.32 -5.30 -5.81
C VAL A 28 3.19 -3.77 -5.80
N ARG A 29 2.50 -3.20 -4.80
CA ARG A 29 2.39 -1.74 -4.64
C ARG A 29 3.73 -1.08 -4.37
N ALA A 30 4.59 -1.68 -3.55
CA ALA A 30 5.93 -1.16 -3.29
C ALA A 30 6.78 -1.13 -4.56
N ALA A 31 6.76 -2.22 -5.35
CA ALA A 31 7.45 -2.27 -6.64
C ALA A 31 6.95 -1.17 -7.60
N TRP A 32 5.63 -0.96 -7.65
CA TRP A 32 5.04 0.08 -8.49
C TRP A 32 5.36 1.50 -8.00
N LEU A 33 5.42 1.71 -6.68
CA LEU A 33 5.84 2.97 -6.05
C LEU A 33 7.28 3.31 -6.44
N ILE A 34 8.20 2.34 -6.33
CA ILE A 34 9.61 2.51 -6.69
C ILE A 34 9.74 2.85 -8.17
N LEU A 35 9.07 2.09 -9.05
CA LEU A 35 9.12 2.34 -10.49
C LEU A 35 8.60 3.75 -10.85
N THR A 36 7.48 4.16 -10.25
CA THR A 36 6.91 5.50 -10.47
C THR A 36 7.84 6.60 -9.96
N LEU A 37 8.49 6.40 -8.80
CA LEU A 37 9.46 7.35 -8.25
C LEU A 37 10.70 7.51 -9.13
N VAL A 38 11.25 6.40 -9.65
CA VAL A 38 12.40 6.44 -10.55
C VAL A 38 12.05 7.18 -11.84
N LEU A 39 10.90 6.84 -12.45
CA LEU A 39 10.42 7.54 -13.65
C LEU A 39 10.19 9.03 -13.41
N PHE A 40 9.64 9.40 -12.25
CA PHE A 40 9.43 10.80 -11.89
C PHE A 40 10.74 11.55 -11.69
N TYR A 41 11.73 10.93 -11.05
CA TYR A 41 13.05 11.53 -10.85
C TYR A 41 13.78 11.76 -12.17
N GLU A 42 13.79 10.75 -13.04
CA GLU A 42 14.36 10.87 -14.39
C GLU A 42 13.64 11.94 -15.21
N HIS A 43 12.30 12.01 -15.13
CA HIS A 43 11.53 13.05 -15.81
C HIS A 43 11.90 14.46 -15.34
N ILE A 44 12.04 14.69 -14.02
CA ILE A 44 12.46 16.00 -13.51
C ILE A 44 13.88 16.34 -13.97
N ARG A 45 14.80 15.36 -13.95
CA ARG A 45 16.20 15.55 -14.36
C ARG A 45 16.32 15.92 -15.83
N ASP A 46 15.57 15.23 -16.68
CA ASP A 46 15.57 15.50 -18.12
C ASP A 46 14.89 16.84 -18.43
N SER A 47 13.78 17.17 -17.76
CA SER A 47 13.11 18.48 -17.90
C SER A 47 14.01 19.64 -17.49
N GLU A 48 14.77 19.52 -16.38
CA GLU A 48 15.72 20.54 -15.94
C GLU A 48 16.88 20.73 -16.93
N LYS A 49 17.31 19.66 -17.60
CA LYS A 49 18.41 19.70 -18.58
C LYS A 49 17.99 20.31 -19.92
N ILE A 50 16.73 20.13 -20.32
CA ILE A 50 16.22 20.55 -21.64
C ILE A 50 15.85 22.04 -21.65
N ASP A 51 15.32 22.59 -20.55
CA ASP A 51 14.85 23.98 -20.48
C ASP A 51 15.36 24.74 -19.24
N PRO A 52 16.63 25.20 -19.21
CA PRO A 52 17.18 25.96 -18.09
C PRO A 52 16.51 27.34 -17.89
N ASP A 53 15.95 27.94 -18.96
CA ASP A 53 15.28 29.26 -18.94
C ASP A 53 13.74 29.16 -18.89
N GLY A 54 13.17 27.95 -18.85
CA GLY A 54 11.74 27.70 -18.60
C GLY A 54 10.77 28.50 -19.49
N THR A 55 11.01 28.61 -20.80
CA THR A 55 10.24 29.52 -21.67
C THR A 55 9.38 28.82 -22.73
N SER A 56 9.66 27.58 -23.12
CA SER A 56 8.85 26.87 -24.12
C SER A 56 8.13 25.67 -23.51
N CYS A 57 6.80 25.74 -23.43
CA CYS A 57 5.89 24.61 -23.15
C CYS A 57 5.61 24.20 -21.67
N LYS A 58 5.43 25.16 -20.76
CA LYS A 58 5.02 24.90 -19.34
C LYS A 58 3.72 24.12 -19.16
N LYS A 59 2.74 24.29 -20.06
CA LYS A 59 1.37 23.79 -19.83
C LYS A 59 1.27 22.25 -19.86
N GLY A 60 1.98 21.60 -20.77
CA GLY A 60 1.95 20.13 -20.90
C GLY A 60 2.70 19.44 -19.76
N GLU A 61 3.89 19.94 -19.43
CA GLU A 61 4.73 19.41 -18.35
C GLU A 61 4.06 19.56 -16.98
N THR A 62 3.45 20.73 -16.69
CA THR A 62 2.79 20.98 -15.41
C THR A 62 1.64 20.00 -15.15
N LEU A 63 0.85 19.68 -16.18
CA LEU A 63 -0.28 18.75 -16.03
C LEU A 63 0.19 17.33 -15.72
N ILE A 64 1.22 16.86 -16.43
CA ILE A 64 1.83 15.54 -16.21
C ILE A 64 2.44 15.47 -14.81
N ARG A 65 3.14 16.53 -14.38
CA ARG A 65 3.75 16.58 -13.05
C ARG A 65 2.71 16.51 -11.93
N ILE A 66 1.62 17.27 -12.04
CA ILE A 66 0.50 17.22 -11.08
C ILE A 66 -0.13 15.82 -11.06
N TYR A 67 -0.35 15.23 -12.23
CA TYR A 67 -0.91 13.88 -12.34
C TYR A 67 -0.02 12.83 -11.65
N VAL A 68 1.29 12.81 -11.93
CA VAL A 68 2.22 11.85 -11.33
C VAL A 68 2.31 12.04 -9.81
N ILE A 69 2.32 13.28 -9.31
CA ILE A 69 2.27 13.56 -7.87
C ILE A 69 0.97 13.00 -7.27
N GLY A 70 -0.18 13.22 -7.90
CA GLY A 70 -1.46 12.66 -7.46
C GLY A 70 -1.45 11.14 -7.39
N VAL A 71 -0.90 10.48 -8.42
CA VAL A 71 -0.73 9.02 -8.46
C VAL A 71 0.16 8.54 -7.31
N LEU A 72 1.29 9.20 -7.04
CA LEU A 72 2.19 8.86 -5.92
C LEU A 72 1.49 8.97 -4.56
N VAL A 73 0.69 10.01 -4.35
CA VAL A 73 -0.09 10.19 -3.11
C VAL A 73 -1.12 9.06 -2.94
N ILE A 74 -1.87 8.73 -3.98
CA ILE A 74 -2.87 7.65 -3.92
C ILE A 74 -2.18 6.29 -3.72
N LEU A 75 -1.05 6.05 -4.37
CA LEU A 75 -0.32 4.80 -4.25
C LEU A 75 0.24 4.60 -2.85
N SER A 76 0.83 5.66 -2.27
CA SER A 76 1.36 5.63 -0.90
C SER A 76 0.27 5.42 0.14
N LEU A 77 -0.87 6.12 0.02
CA LEU A 77 -2.01 5.89 0.91
C LEU A 77 -2.52 4.44 0.81
N SER A 78 -2.65 3.93 -0.42
CA SER A 78 -3.09 2.56 -0.67
C SER A 78 -2.11 1.53 -0.10
N PHE A 79 -0.81 1.77 -0.22
CA PHE A 79 0.23 0.93 0.38
C PHE A 79 0.14 0.92 1.92
N LEU A 80 -0.01 2.09 2.55
CA LEU A 80 -0.16 2.19 4.00
C LEU A 80 -1.41 1.46 4.51
N LEU A 81 -2.53 1.58 3.78
CA LEU A 81 -3.77 0.86 4.10
C LEU A 81 -3.55 -0.65 4.02
N SER A 82 -2.92 -1.17 2.96
CA SER A 82 -2.60 -2.60 2.84
C SER A 82 -1.69 -3.10 3.95
N VAL A 83 -0.65 -2.35 4.30
CA VAL A 83 0.25 -2.71 5.42
C VAL A 83 -0.51 -2.71 6.74
N THR A 84 -1.36 -1.71 6.98
CA THR A 84 -2.18 -1.63 8.20
C THR A 84 -3.16 -2.80 8.28
N LEU A 85 -3.83 -3.14 7.17
CA LEU A 85 -4.71 -4.30 7.08
C LEU A 85 -3.95 -5.61 7.30
N ALA A 86 -2.78 -5.78 6.71
CA ALA A 86 -1.94 -6.96 6.89
C ALA A 86 -1.48 -7.10 8.35
N ILE A 87 -1.02 -6.02 8.98
CA ILE A 87 -0.62 -6.02 10.40
C ILE A 87 -1.81 -6.29 11.32
N HIS A 88 -2.97 -5.66 11.05
CA HIS A 88 -4.15 -5.85 11.88
C HIS A 88 -4.74 -7.25 11.72
N SER A 89 -4.68 -7.82 10.52
CA SER A 89 -5.02 -9.23 10.26
C SER A 89 -4.05 -10.18 10.94
N ALA A 90 -2.74 -9.86 11.01
CA ALA A 90 -1.73 -10.68 11.67
C ALA A 90 -1.74 -10.58 13.20
N LYS A 91 -2.27 -9.49 13.78
CA LYS A 91 -2.32 -9.23 15.24
C LYS A 91 -3.32 -10.10 16.02
N GLY A 92 -3.93 -11.11 15.40
CA GLY A 92 -4.80 -12.07 16.07
C GLY A 92 -4.12 -13.40 16.39
N THR A 93 -3.46 -13.53 17.54
CA THR A 93 -3.33 -14.86 18.17
C THR A 93 -4.69 -15.22 18.76
N ILE A 94 -5.26 -16.35 18.34
CA ILE A 94 -6.59 -16.88 18.72
C ILE A 94 -6.85 -16.92 20.25
N MET A 95 -5.83 -16.74 21.11
CA MET A 95 -5.93 -16.85 22.57
C MET A 95 -6.14 -15.54 23.35
N THR A 96 -6.14 -14.38 22.70
CA THR A 96 -6.51 -13.12 23.37
C THR A 96 -7.74 -12.51 22.72
N THR A 97 -8.91 -13.02 23.12
CA THR A 97 -10.25 -12.52 22.77
C THR A 97 -10.60 -11.19 23.45
N ALA A 98 -9.74 -10.67 24.32
CA ALA A 98 -9.99 -9.47 25.13
C ALA A 98 -10.26 -8.17 24.34
N PRO A 99 -9.60 -7.85 23.20
CA PRO A 99 -9.83 -6.58 22.52
C PRO A 99 -11.04 -6.60 21.56
N ARG A 100 -11.69 -7.75 21.33
CA ARG A 100 -12.85 -7.85 20.39
C ARG A 100 -14.22 -7.62 21.05
N ARG A 101 -14.28 -7.25 22.34
CA ARG A 101 -15.56 -7.10 23.05
C ARG A 101 -16.45 -5.97 22.48
N TYR A 102 -15.84 -4.94 21.91
CA TYR A 102 -16.57 -3.76 21.43
C TYR A 102 -16.95 -3.81 19.94
N VAL A 103 -16.38 -4.76 19.18
CA VAL A 103 -16.69 -4.93 17.74
C VAL A 103 -18.17 -5.26 17.48
N PRO A 104 -18.85 -6.14 18.23
CA PRO A 104 -20.28 -6.39 18.01
C PRO A 104 -21.18 -5.22 18.44
N GLN A 105 -20.71 -4.28 19.26
CA GLN A 105 -21.50 -3.10 19.64
C GLN A 105 -21.49 -2.01 18.56
N ILE A 106 -20.43 -1.94 17.74
CA ILE A 106 -20.32 -0.97 16.64
C ILE A 106 -21.09 -1.45 15.40
N LEU A 107 -21.34 -2.76 15.25
CA LEU A 107 -22.01 -3.35 14.09
C LEU A 107 -23.55 -3.38 14.19
N ILE A 108 -24.12 -3.05 15.36
CA ILE A 108 -25.57 -3.03 15.61
C ILE A 108 -26.12 -1.59 15.61
N PHE A 109 -25.25 -0.58 15.50
CA PHE A 109 -25.61 0.82 15.23
C PHE A 109 -25.22 1.19 13.80
#